data_AF-A0A0C2WSD8-F1
#
_entry.id   AF-A0A0C2WSD8-F1
#
_cell.length_a   1.000
_cell.length_b   1.000
_cell.length_c   1.000
_cell.angle_alpha   90.00
_cell.angle_beta   90.00
_cell.angle_gamma   90.00
#
_symmetry.space_group_name_H-M   'P 1'
#
loop_
_entity.id
_entity.type
_entity.pdbx_description
1 polymer ?
#
loop_
_entity_poly.entity_id
_entity_poly.type
_entity_poly.pdbx_seq_one_letter_code
_entity_poly.pdbx_strand_id
1 'polypeptide(L)'
;MIGSSPALNLSEIGKTNYDYHSEEEKQLIRDTIRCTNEAIQCLALREKALKSDLERYHIALAPIKQLPCNILYCIFELRCQDELPVHLPFQWPNPPQITLSHVCSAWRRAMLNFPKLWSDIVIGP
;
A
#
# COMPACT_ATOMS: atom_id res chain seq x y z
N MET A 1 31.56 29.44 -49.27
CA MET A 1 31.78 28.37 -48.28
C MET A 1 30.52 28.29 -47.43
N ILE A 2 29.75 27.23 -47.60
CA ILE A 2 28.48 27.00 -46.91
C ILE A 2 28.86 26.53 -45.50
N GLY A 3 28.81 27.44 -44.53
CA GLY A 3 29.04 27.10 -43.13
C GLY A 3 27.96 26.13 -42.68
N SER A 4 28.35 24.88 -42.42
CA SER A 4 27.47 23.92 -41.75
C SER A 4 27.15 24.48 -40.38
N SER A 5 25.87 24.78 -40.11
CA SER A 5 25.44 25.11 -38.76
C SER A 5 25.88 23.99 -37.82
N PRO A 6 26.55 24.30 -36.70
CA PRO A 6 26.93 23.29 -35.73
C PRO A 6 25.65 22.61 -35.22
N ALA A 7 25.70 21.28 -35.07
CA ALA A 7 24.59 20.51 -34.54
C ALA A 7 24.09 21.14 -33.23
N LEU A 8 22.78 21.42 -33.17
CA LEU A 8 22.20 22.10 -32.03
C LEU A 8 22.39 21.28 -30.75
N ASN A 9 23.08 21.87 -29.78
CA ASN A 9 23.35 21.24 -28.49
C ASN A 9 22.25 21.60 -27.49
N LEU A 10 21.34 20.64 -27.24
CA LEU A 10 20.21 20.79 -26.33
C LEU A 10 20.63 21.13 -24.88
N SER A 11 21.85 20.79 -24.44
CA SER A 11 22.30 21.05 -23.07
C SER A 11 22.58 22.53 -22.80
N GLU A 12 22.84 23.33 -23.83
CA GLU A 12 23.22 24.75 -23.71
C GLU A 12 22.07 25.73 -23.99
N ILE A 13 20.92 25.21 -24.43
CA ILE A 13 19.71 26.01 -24.71
C ILE A 13 19.22 26.69 -23.43
N GLY A 14 18.92 27.98 -23.54
CA GLY A 14 18.45 28.81 -22.42
C GLY A 14 19.54 29.24 -21.43
N LYS A 15 20.81 28.84 -21.64
CA LYS A 15 21.95 29.28 -20.80
C LYS A 15 22.66 30.54 -21.33
N THR A 16 22.42 30.92 -22.58
CA THR A 16 23.02 32.10 -23.22
C THR A 16 21.96 33.11 -23.65
N ASN A 17 22.31 34.40 -23.67
CA ASN A 17 21.40 35.49 -24.07
C ASN A 17 21.23 35.67 -25.60
N TYR A 18 21.87 34.84 -26.43
CA TYR A 18 21.70 34.85 -27.89
C TYR A 18 20.56 33.89 -28.27
N ASP A 19 19.44 34.41 -28.77
CA ASP A 19 18.25 33.56 -28.98
C ASP A 19 17.60 33.81 -30.34
N TYR A 20 18.30 33.37 -31.40
CA TYR A 20 17.66 33.13 -32.69
C TYR A 20 17.79 31.65 -33.03
N HIS A 21 16.78 30.88 -32.66
CA HIS A 21 16.63 29.49 -33.09
C HIS A 21 15.91 29.41 -34.44
N SER A 22 16.39 28.55 -35.34
CA SER A 22 15.66 28.20 -36.55
C SER A 22 14.35 27.47 -36.21
N GLU A 23 13.40 27.38 -37.15
CA GLU A 23 12.16 26.64 -36.91
C GLU A 23 12.38 25.14 -36.69
N GLU A 24 13.42 24.57 -37.32
CA GLU A 24 13.83 23.16 -37.14
C GLU A 24 14.37 22.93 -35.72
N GLU A 25 15.17 23.89 -35.22
CA GLU A 25 15.70 23.88 -33.86
C GLU A 25 14.60 24.01 -32.82
N LYS A 26 13.65 24.94 -33.02
CA LYS A 26 12.46 25.07 -32.16
C LYS A 26 11.61 23.80 -32.17
N GLN A 27 11.49 23.13 -33.32
CA GLN A 27 10.74 21.88 -33.41
C GLN A 27 11.43 20.75 -32.63
N LEU A 28 12.75 20.62 -32.75
CA LEU A 28 13.54 19.66 -31.98
C LEU A 28 13.40 19.90 -30.46
N ILE A 29 13.40 21.15 -30.01
CA ILE A 29 13.17 21.50 -28.60
C ILE A 29 11.78 21.04 -28.16
N ARG A 30 10.73 21.36 -28.94
CA ARG A 30 9.35 20.94 -28.64
C ARG A 30 9.21 19.42 -28.55
N ASP A 31 9.82 18.70 -29.49
CA ASP A 31 9.80 17.23 -29.49
C ASP A 31 10.56 16.66 -28.30
N THR A 32 11.70 17.26 -27.92
CA THR A 32 12.46 16.88 -26.73
C THR A 32 11.63 17.08 -25.46
N ILE A 33 10.95 18.22 -25.32
CA ILE A 33 10.06 18.52 -24.19
C ILE A 33 8.93 17.48 -24.12
N ARG A 34 8.30 17.16 -25.25
CA ARG A 34 7.24 16.14 -25.31
C ARG A 34 7.77 14.79 -24.84
N CYS A 35 8.84 14.29 -25.46
CA CYS A 35 9.42 12.99 -25.12
C CYS A 35 9.86 12.93 -23.65
N THR A 36 10.42 14.02 -23.11
CA THR A 36 10.83 14.10 -21.70
C THR A 36 9.63 14.05 -20.75
N ASN A 37 8.55 14.77 -21.07
CA ASN A 37 7.32 14.73 -20.29
C ASN A 37 6.67 13.35 -20.30
N GLU A 38 6.65 12.68 -21.44
CA GLU A 38 6.18 11.29 -21.56
C GLU A 38 7.03 10.34 -20.70
N ALA A 39 8.36 10.47 -20.75
CA ALA A 39 9.26 9.67 -19.92
C ALA A 39 9.02 9.91 -18.41
N ILE A 40 8.81 11.17 -17.99
CA ILE A 40 8.46 11.51 -16.60
C ILE A 40 7.15 10.83 -16.19
N GLN A 41 6.12 10.86 -17.05
CA GLN A 41 4.86 10.18 -16.77
C GLN A 41 5.02 8.67 -16.64
N CYS A 42 5.78 8.03 -17.53
CA CYS A 42 6.08 6.60 -17.44
C CYS A 42 6.81 6.24 -16.14
N LEU A 43 7.79 7.06 -15.73
CA LEU A 43 8.51 6.85 -14.47
C LEU A 43 7.59 7.02 -13.26
N ALA A 44 6.70 8.01 -13.26
CA ALA A 44 5.74 8.22 -12.17
C ALA A 44 4.75 7.04 -12.04
N LEU A 45 4.28 6.49 -13.16
CA LEU A 45 3.44 5.28 -13.15
C LEU A 45 4.20 4.07 -12.59
N ARG A 46 5.46 3.90 -12.97
CA ARG A 46 6.33 2.84 -12.46
C ARG A 46 6.58 2.99 -10.96
N GLU A 47 6.86 4.21 -10.50
CA GLU A 47 7.03 4.51 -9.07
C GLU A 47 5.78 4.13 -8.28
N LYS A 48 4.59 4.51 -8.77
CA LYS A 48 3.31 4.16 -8.14
C LYS A 48 3.11 2.64 -8.06
N ALA A 49 3.44 1.91 -9.12
CA ALA A 49 3.35 0.46 -9.13
C ALA A 49 4.29 -0.17 -8.09
N LEU A 50 5.56 0.26 -8.05
CA LEU A 50 6.55 -0.23 -7.09
C LEU A 50 6.15 0.06 -5.64
N LYS A 51 5.59 1.25 -5.36
CA LYS A 51 5.03 1.58 -4.04
C LYS A 51 3.88 0.66 -3.66
N SER A 52 2.99 0.35 -4.60
CA SER A 52 1.90 -0.60 -4.36
C SER A 52 2.43 -2.01 -4.07
N ASP A 53 3.50 -2.45 -4.73
CA ASP A 53 4.09 -3.76 -4.49
C ASP A 53 4.81 -3.81 -3.14
N LEU A 54 5.53 -2.75 -2.75
CA LEU A 54 6.13 -2.63 -1.41
C LEU A 54 5.08 -2.75 -0.30
N GLU A 55 3.94 -2.08 -0.44
CA GLU A 55 2.85 -2.17 0.53
C GLU A 55 2.32 -3.61 0.64
N ARG A 56 2.16 -4.30 -0.49
CA ARG A 56 1.77 -5.72 -0.50
C ARG A 56 2.78 -6.60 0.21
N TYR A 57 4.08 -6.35 0.05
CA TYR A 57 5.13 -7.09 0.74
C TYR A 57 5.14 -6.80 2.24
N HIS A 58 4.96 -5.55 2.67
CA HIS A 58 4.76 -5.21 4.07
C HIS A 58 3.56 -5.92 4.67
N ILE A 59 2.43 -5.95 3.96
CA ILE A 59 1.23 -6.66 4.38
C ILE A 59 1.47 -8.18 4.43
N ALA A 60 2.24 -8.75 3.50
CA ALA A 60 2.56 -10.19 3.48
C ALA A 60 3.47 -10.58 4.64
N LEU A 61 4.43 -9.71 4.98
CA LEU A 61 5.38 -9.88 6.07
C LEU A 61 4.89 -9.28 7.39
N ALA A 62 3.66 -8.80 7.47
CA ALA A 62 3.11 -8.25 8.69
C ALA A 62 3.27 -9.29 9.83
N PRO A 63 3.76 -8.91 11.02
CA PRO A 63 4.06 -9.85 12.10
C PRO A 63 2.91 -10.82 12.38
N ILE A 64 1.68 -10.32 12.28
CA ILE A 64 0.47 -11.07 12.54
C ILE A 64 0.22 -12.26 11.59
N LYS A 65 0.78 -12.22 10.38
CA LYS A 65 0.71 -13.33 9.41
C LYS A 65 1.81 -14.36 9.62
N GLN A 66 2.84 -14.03 10.37
CA GLN A 66 3.98 -14.90 10.69
C GLN A 66 3.81 -15.60 12.04
N LEU A 67 2.91 -15.10 12.90
CA LEU A 67 2.65 -15.68 14.20
C LEU A 67 1.99 -17.07 14.05
N PRO A 68 2.52 -18.11 14.72
CA PRO A 68 1.84 -19.38 14.79
C PRO A 68 0.57 -19.29 15.63
N CYS A 69 -0.40 -20.16 15.35
CA CYS A 69 -1.75 -20.08 15.91
C CYS A 69 -1.78 -20.16 17.45
N ASN A 70 -0.84 -20.88 18.07
CA ASN A 70 -0.71 -20.94 19.53
C ASN A 70 -0.46 -19.57 20.16
N ILE A 71 0.37 -18.72 19.53
CA ILE A 71 0.63 -17.37 20.03
C ILE A 71 -0.61 -16.49 19.87
N LEU A 72 -1.33 -16.63 18.75
CA LEU A 72 -2.62 -15.97 18.58
C LEU A 72 -3.61 -16.37 19.67
N TYR A 73 -3.67 -17.66 20.02
CA TYR A 73 -4.54 -18.15 21.10
C TYR A 73 -4.19 -17.53 22.46
N CYS A 74 -2.90 -17.41 22.79
CA CYS A 74 -2.48 -16.71 24.01
C CYS A 74 -2.93 -15.24 24.01
N ILE A 75 -2.80 -14.54 22.88
CA ILE A 75 -3.24 -13.14 22.75
C ILE A 75 -4.76 -13.04 22.92
N PHE A 76 -5.52 -13.93 22.28
CA PHE A 76 -6.98 -13.93 22.35
C PHE A 76 -7.46 -14.26 23.76
N GLU A 77 -6.85 -15.24 24.42
CA GLU A 77 -7.16 -15.62 25.80
C GLU A 77 -6.92 -14.45 26.75
N LEU A 78 -5.73 -13.83 26.69
CA LEU A 78 -5.41 -12.66 27.52
C LEU A 78 -6.38 -11.50 27.29
N ARG A 79 -6.90 -11.33 26.06
CA ARG A 79 -7.89 -10.30 25.78
C ARG A 79 -9.30 -10.67 26.24
N CYS A 80 -9.69 -11.93 26.13
CA CYS A 80 -11.07 -12.37 26.38
C CYS A 80 -11.34 -12.80 27.83
N GLN A 81 -10.30 -13.10 28.62
CA GLN A 81 -10.44 -13.69 29.97
C GLN A 81 -11.34 -12.89 30.92
N ASP A 82 -11.31 -11.56 30.84
CA ASP A 82 -12.04 -10.68 31.76
C ASP A 82 -13.50 -10.42 31.30
N GLU A 83 -13.90 -10.96 30.15
CA GLU A 83 -15.20 -10.73 29.50
C GLU A 83 -15.97 -12.03 29.23
N LEU A 84 -15.72 -13.07 30.04
CA LEU A 84 -16.54 -14.29 30.10
C LEU A 84 -17.54 -14.19 31.27
N PRO A 85 -18.77 -14.74 31.13
CA PRO A 85 -19.32 -15.45 29.96
C PRO A 85 -19.70 -14.54 28.78
N VAL A 86 -19.72 -15.10 27.56
CA VAL A 86 -20.23 -14.40 26.37
C VAL A 86 -21.77 -14.40 26.40
N HIS A 87 -22.37 -13.21 26.47
CA HIS A 87 -23.82 -13.06 26.47
C HIS A 87 -24.41 -12.92 25.06
N LEU A 88 -25.49 -13.67 24.81
CA LEU A 88 -26.32 -13.59 23.59
C LEU A 88 -27.74 -13.11 23.96
N PRO A 89 -28.37 -12.22 23.17
CA PRO A 89 -27.82 -11.50 22.03
C PRO A 89 -26.70 -10.53 22.44
N PHE A 90 -25.75 -10.26 21.54
CA PHE A 90 -24.64 -9.37 21.83
C PHE A 90 -25.14 -7.97 22.19
N GLN A 91 -24.69 -7.46 23.34
CA GLN A 91 -24.91 -6.08 23.74
C GLN A 91 -23.79 -5.19 23.20
N TRP A 92 -24.03 -3.89 23.04
CA TRP A 92 -22.97 -2.95 22.69
C TRP A 92 -22.20 -2.54 23.96
N PRO A 93 -20.84 -2.57 23.95
CA PRO A 93 -19.97 -2.97 22.84
C PRO A 93 -19.90 -4.49 22.66
N ASN A 94 -19.68 -4.93 21.41
CA ASN A 94 -19.55 -6.37 21.10
C ASN A 94 -18.47 -7.03 21.96
N PRO A 95 -18.69 -8.29 22.41
CA PRO A 95 -17.69 -9.01 23.17
C PRO A 95 -16.38 -9.15 22.35
N PRO A 96 -15.22 -9.22 23.01
CA PRO A 96 -13.92 -9.23 22.36
C PRO A 96 -13.79 -10.41 21.40
N GLN A 97 -14.44 -11.53 21.70
CA GLN A 97 -14.48 -12.70 20.83
C GLN A 97 -15.02 -12.35 19.43
N ILE A 98 -16.08 -11.54 19.38
CA ILE A 98 -16.71 -11.11 18.13
C ILE A 98 -15.87 -10.03 17.47
N THR A 99 -15.40 -9.05 18.23
CA THR A 99 -14.53 -7.97 17.72
C THR A 99 -13.26 -8.53 17.07
N LEU A 100 -12.57 -9.46 17.73
CA LEU A 100 -11.36 -10.11 17.21
C LEU A 100 -11.65 -10.98 15.97
N SER A 101 -12.81 -11.65 15.93
CA SER A 101 -13.22 -12.45 14.77
C SER A 101 -13.51 -11.62 13.50
N HIS A 102 -13.63 -10.30 13.63
CA HIS A 102 -13.90 -9.37 12.53
C HIS A 102 -12.64 -8.70 11.98
N VAL A 103 -11.46 -8.91 12.57
CA VAL A 103 -10.19 -8.30 12.12
C VAL A 103 -9.79 -8.80 10.73
N CYS A 104 -9.69 -10.12 10.54
CA CYS A 104 -9.46 -10.73 9.23
C CYS A 104 -9.93 -12.19 9.21
N SER A 105 -9.95 -12.80 8.02
CA SER A 105 -10.36 -14.20 7.85
C SER A 105 -9.47 -15.20 8.61
N ALA A 106 -8.18 -14.91 8.75
CA ALA A 106 -7.25 -15.75 9.52
C ALA A 106 -7.57 -15.71 11.02
N TRP A 107 -7.82 -14.52 11.57
CA TRP A 107 -8.22 -14.37 12.98
C TRP A 107 -9.56 -15.01 13.26
N ARG A 108 -10.54 -14.84 12.36
CA ARG A 108 -11.82 -15.54 12.46
C ARG A 108 -11.64 -17.04 12.56
N ARG A 109 -10.86 -17.63 11.66
CA ARG A 109 -10.59 -19.06 11.66
C ARG A 109 -9.89 -19.51 12.93
N ALA A 110 -8.88 -18.76 13.38
CA ALA A 110 -8.17 -19.05 14.62
C ALA A 110 -9.11 -18.98 15.85
N MET A 111 -9.91 -17.92 15.98
CA MET A 111 -10.88 -17.74 17.05
C MET A 111 -11.92 -18.87 17.10
N LEU A 112 -12.48 -19.27 15.95
CA LEU A 112 -13.46 -20.36 15.89
C LEU A 112 -12.83 -21.73 16.18
N ASN A 113 -11.55 -21.91 15.85
CA ASN A 113 -10.80 -23.12 16.14
C ASN A 113 -10.24 -23.18 17.57
N PHE A 114 -10.56 -22.21 18.43
CA PHE A 114 -10.11 -22.19 19.82
C PHE A 114 -11.31 -22.29 20.79
N PRO A 115 -11.79 -23.51 21.11
CA PRO A 115 -13.03 -23.74 21.86
C PRO A 115 -13.05 -23.11 23.26
N LYS A 116 -11.89 -22.89 23.87
CA LYS A 116 -11.76 -22.30 25.21
C LYS A 116 -12.38 -20.89 25.29
N LEU A 117 -12.39 -20.13 24.19
CA LEU A 117 -13.01 -18.80 24.17
C LEU A 117 -14.55 -18.84 24.12
N TRP A 118 -15.11 -20.02 23.86
CA TRP A 118 -16.54 -20.26 23.63
C TRP A 118 -17.12 -21.27 24.63
N SER A 119 -16.36 -21.64 25.67
CA SER A 119 -16.78 -22.63 26.66
C SER A 119 -17.78 -22.08 27.68
N ASP A 120 -17.96 -20.76 27.73
CA ASP A 120 -18.85 -20.10 28.67
C ASP A 120 -19.72 -19.07 27.93
N ILE A 121 -20.92 -19.51 27.53
CA ILE A 121 -21.89 -18.74 26.75
C ILE A 121 -23.22 -18.74 27.50
N VAL A 122 -23.76 -17.56 27.73
CA VAL A 122 -25.08 -17.38 28.35
C VAL A 122 -26.05 -16.88 27.28
N ILE A 123 -27.08 -17.69 27.02
CA ILE A 123 -28.17 -17.33 26.13
C ILE A 123 -29.26 -16.71 26.99
N GLY A 124 -29.51 -15.41 26.80
CA GLY A 124 -30.62 -14.72 27.42
C GLY A 124 -31.98 -15.21 26.89
N PRO A 125 -33.07 -15.02 27.65
CA PRO A 125 -34.42 -15.30 27.19
C PRO A 125 -34.84 -14.44 25.99
#